data_AF-A0A835Z4D5-F1
#
_entry.id   AF-A0A835Z4D5-F1
#
_cell.length_a   1.000
_cell.length_b   1.000
_cell.length_c   1.000
_cell.angle_alpha   90.00
_cell.angle_beta   90.00
_cell.angle_gamma   90.00
#
_symmetry.space_group_name_H-M   'P 1'
#
loop_
_entity.id
_entity.type
_entity.pdbx_description
1 polymer ?
#
loop_
_entity_poly.entity_id
_entity_poly.type
_entity_poly.pdbx_seq_one_letter_code
_entity_poly.pdbx_strand_id
1 'polypeptide(L)'
;MAVPPPCCARVELPFQIVLEDAWESFDAALPSARFAKRMKLAARPPNIAAFVSVSAPSKMLSREAQQRRDDFVPDAHLCDPCNRPRVIDTRQATATCSRCGDSQTFNVIDRSFREGTSLHTPYLYKRSNHFRDHLKRFAARETTTIEDDVLEAIRTELRKRVYDDASFKNVSQDEVRDVLKRLSLSHLYNHSTRIWTLLTGHQPPELTETQEQNLVVMFAMIQAPFEKHKPKERSNMLSYSYVISQCAKLLGYHDIARAFKLLKSKEKVVYQDAIWRKICEELGWRYARSMP
;
A
#
# COMPACT_ATOMS: atom_id res chain seq x y z
N MET A 1 -48.31 11.06 -13.48
CA MET A 1 -48.13 9.64 -13.07
C MET A 1 -46.82 9.18 -13.68
N ALA A 2 -45.78 9.06 -12.86
CA ALA A 2 -44.42 8.76 -13.31
C ALA A 2 -44.22 7.25 -13.45
N VAL A 3 -43.66 6.83 -14.58
CA VAL A 3 -43.28 5.45 -14.88
C VAL A 3 -41.83 5.26 -14.41
N PRO A 4 -41.52 4.31 -13.50
CA PRO A 4 -40.14 4.00 -13.14
C PRO A 4 -39.49 3.03 -14.14
N PRO A 5 -38.16 3.15 -14.38
CA PRO A 5 -37.43 2.26 -15.28
C PRO A 5 -37.10 0.89 -14.65
N PRO A 6 -36.79 -0.14 -15.47
CA PRO A 6 -36.64 -1.52 -15.02
C PRO A 6 -35.35 -1.78 -14.23
N CYS A 7 -35.50 -2.59 -13.17
CA CYS A 7 -34.44 -3.13 -12.33
C CYS A 7 -33.32 -3.82 -13.13
N CYS A 8 -32.09 -3.59 -12.67
CA CYS A 8 -30.86 -4.22 -13.12
C CYS A 8 -30.96 -5.74 -13.25
N ALA A 9 -30.57 -6.23 -14.43
CA ALA A 9 -30.24 -7.63 -14.65
C ALA A 9 -29.07 -8.04 -13.75
N ARG A 10 -29.24 -9.18 -13.08
CA ARG A 10 -28.23 -9.86 -12.28
C ARG A 10 -27.21 -10.46 -13.26
N VAL A 11 -26.04 -9.84 -13.39
CA VAL A 11 -24.90 -10.45 -14.10
C VAL A 11 -24.33 -11.51 -13.18
N GLU A 12 -24.53 -12.78 -13.52
CA GLU A 12 -23.86 -13.91 -12.89
C GLU A 12 -22.37 -13.83 -13.22
N LEU A 13 -21.52 -13.74 -12.18
CA LEU A 13 -20.07 -13.84 -12.31
C LEU A 13 -19.71 -15.32 -12.54
N PRO A 14 -18.99 -15.67 -13.62
CA PRO A 14 -18.43 -16.99 -13.76
C PRO A 14 -17.12 -17.09 -12.95
N PHE A 15 -16.79 -18.31 -12.55
CA PHE A 15 -15.56 -18.77 -11.89
C PHE A 15 -15.51 -18.75 -10.34
N GLN A 16 -15.94 -19.90 -9.79
CA GLN A 16 -15.27 -20.53 -8.64
C GLN A 16 -13.80 -20.78 -8.99
N ILE A 17 -12.88 -20.27 -8.18
CA ILE A 17 -11.47 -20.66 -8.24
C ILE A 17 -11.37 -22.04 -7.58
N VAL A 18 -11.22 -23.07 -8.42
CA VAL A 18 -10.78 -24.40 -8.01
C VAL A 18 -9.33 -24.28 -7.55
N LEU A 19 -9.10 -24.58 -6.28
CA LEU A 19 -7.79 -24.62 -5.64
C LEU A 19 -7.34 -26.09 -5.59
N GLU A 20 -7.23 -26.75 -6.74
CA GLU A 20 -6.63 -28.09 -6.83
C GLU A 20 -5.78 -28.21 -8.10
N ASP A 21 -4.62 -28.83 -7.91
CA ASP A 21 -3.70 -29.42 -8.89
C ASP A 21 -2.86 -28.49 -9.78
N ALA A 22 -1.80 -27.97 -9.19
CA ALA A 22 -0.48 -27.97 -9.81
C ALA A 22 0.58 -27.99 -8.69
N TRP A 23 1.79 -28.44 -9.00
CA TRP A 23 2.97 -28.53 -8.12
C TRP A 23 3.16 -29.85 -7.37
N GLU A 24 3.08 -30.97 -8.10
CA GLU A 24 4.03 -32.06 -7.87
C GLU A 24 5.43 -31.63 -8.33
N SER A 25 6.46 -32.09 -7.61
CA SER A 25 7.89 -31.85 -7.83
C SER A 25 8.46 -30.60 -7.15
N PHE A 26 8.76 -30.71 -5.84
CA PHE A 26 10.09 -30.38 -5.31
C PHE A 26 10.18 -30.93 -3.87
N ASP A 27 10.65 -32.17 -3.76
CA ASP A 27 11.03 -32.80 -2.50
C ASP A 27 12.23 -32.07 -1.89
N ALA A 28 12.07 -31.59 -0.66
CA ALA A 28 13.18 -31.25 0.22
C ALA A 28 12.77 -31.46 1.69
N ALA A 29 13.02 -32.69 2.16
CA ALA A 29 13.23 -33.15 3.52
C ALA A 29 12.69 -32.29 4.70
N LEU A 30 11.64 -32.82 5.34
CA LEU A 30 11.17 -32.43 6.68
C LEU A 30 12.22 -32.78 7.77
N PRO A 31 12.52 -31.90 8.74
CA PRO A 31 13.18 -32.30 9.98
C PRO A 31 12.17 -32.85 11.00
N SER A 32 12.43 -34.09 11.41
CA SER A 32 11.93 -34.95 12.51
C SER A 32 10.76 -34.49 13.42
N ALA A 33 9.90 -35.46 13.73
CA ALA A 33 8.69 -35.44 14.55
C ALA A 33 8.84 -35.02 16.05
N ARG A 34 9.96 -34.39 16.46
CA ARG A 34 10.18 -33.94 17.85
C ARG A 34 9.78 -32.49 18.13
N PHE A 35 9.39 -31.71 17.11
CA PHE A 35 8.91 -30.33 17.30
C PHE A 35 7.38 -30.20 17.43
N ALA A 36 6.63 -31.28 17.19
CA ALA A 36 5.16 -31.25 17.06
C ALA A 36 4.36 -31.24 18.38
N LYS A 37 5.00 -31.18 19.56
CA LYS A 37 4.30 -31.40 20.84
C LYS A 37 4.09 -30.17 21.73
N ARG A 38 4.32 -28.93 21.25
CA ARG A 38 4.26 -27.75 22.15
C ARG A 38 3.52 -26.51 21.64
N MET A 39 2.58 -26.66 20.72
CA MET A 39 1.58 -25.61 20.42
C MET A 39 0.22 -26.23 20.09
N LYS A 40 -0.49 -26.68 21.13
CA LYS A 40 -1.96 -26.62 21.12
C LYS A 40 -2.33 -25.29 21.76
N LEU A 41 -3.27 -24.57 21.14
CA LEU A 41 -3.76 -23.22 21.42
C LEU A 41 -2.96 -22.05 20.81
N ALA A 42 -3.28 -21.73 19.55
CA ALA A 42 -3.48 -20.35 19.12
C ALA A 42 -4.36 -20.36 17.85
N ALA A 43 -5.35 -19.49 17.82
CA ALA A 43 -6.37 -19.42 16.78
C ALA A 43 -5.80 -19.27 15.37
N ARG A 44 -6.47 -19.93 14.42
CA ARG A 44 -6.24 -19.86 12.97
C ARG A 44 -6.22 -18.38 12.51
N PRO A 45 -5.15 -17.85 11.89
CA PRO A 45 -5.16 -16.48 11.37
C PRO A 45 -6.09 -16.39 10.14
N PRO A 46 -6.68 -15.21 9.87
CA PRO A 46 -7.69 -15.06 8.84
C PRO A 46 -7.11 -15.28 7.44
N ASN A 47 -7.82 -16.06 6.63
CA ASN A 47 -7.55 -16.26 5.20
C ASN A 47 -7.54 -14.90 4.47
N ILE A 48 -6.65 -14.70 3.51
CA ILE A 48 -6.58 -13.52 2.62
C ILE A 48 -7.97 -13.17 2.04
N ALA A 49 -8.82 -14.17 1.79
CA ALA A 49 -10.21 -13.99 1.33
C ALA A 49 -11.15 -13.33 2.37
N ALA A 50 -10.88 -13.48 3.67
CA ALA A 50 -11.74 -12.98 4.75
C ALA A 50 -11.61 -11.46 4.96
N PHE A 51 -10.48 -10.85 4.59
CA PHE A 51 -10.29 -9.41 4.72
C PHE A 51 -10.95 -8.61 3.57
N VAL A 52 -11.23 -9.27 2.44
CA VAL A 52 -11.87 -8.65 1.28
C VAL A 52 -13.38 -8.48 1.48
N SER A 53 -13.99 -9.02 2.55
CA SER A 53 -15.45 -9.21 2.61
C SER A 53 -16.19 -8.89 3.92
N VAL A 54 -15.66 -8.15 4.90
CA VAL A 54 -16.43 -7.89 6.14
C VAL A 54 -16.47 -6.41 6.57
N SER A 55 -17.65 -5.83 6.41
CA SER A 55 -18.16 -4.68 7.18
C SER A 55 -18.88 -5.19 8.44
N ALA A 56 -18.72 -4.46 9.57
CA ALA A 56 -19.42 -4.54 10.88
C ALA A 56 -18.76 -5.39 12.00
N PRO A 57 -19.18 -5.26 13.28
CA PRO A 57 -19.37 -4.06 14.12
C PRO A 57 -18.50 -4.09 15.41
N SER A 58 -18.14 -2.93 15.96
CA SER A 58 -17.31 -2.82 17.18
C SER A 58 -18.03 -3.29 18.45
N LYS A 59 -17.38 -4.17 19.22
CA LYS A 59 -17.73 -4.48 20.62
C LYS A 59 -16.71 -3.85 21.58
N MET A 60 -17.26 -3.44 22.73
CA MET A 60 -16.69 -2.63 23.82
C MET A 60 -15.39 -3.20 24.42
N LEU A 61 -14.44 -2.31 24.73
CA LEU A 61 -13.31 -2.57 25.63
C LEU A 61 -13.39 -1.64 26.85
N SER A 62 -12.84 -2.14 27.96
CA SER A 62 -13.12 -1.83 29.36
C SER A 62 -12.61 -0.47 29.89
N ARG A 63 -13.22 -0.08 31.02
CA ARG A 63 -13.18 1.22 31.73
C ARG A 63 -11.84 1.68 32.34
N GLU A 64 -10.70 1.03 32.10
CA GLU A 64 -9.49 1.27 32.90
C GLU A 64 -8.38 2.09 32.21
N ALA A 65 -8.63 2.65 31.02
CA ALA A 65 -7.66 3.47 30.29
C ALA A 65 -7.98 4.98 30.27
N GLN A 66 -8.94 5.44 31.07
CA GLN A 66 -9.46 6.80 31.02
C GLN A 66 -8.95 7.68 32.18
N GLN A 67 -7.65 7.69 32.46
CA GLN A 67 -7.11 8.63 33.45
C GLN A 67 -5.73 9.13 33.04
N ARG A 68 -5.75 10.11 32.12
CA ARG A 68 -4.83 11.26 32.02
C ARG A 68 -5.02 11.96 30.68
N ARG A 69 -5.82 13.03 30.71
CA ARG A 69 -5.65 14.28 29.95
C ARG A 69 -6.80 15.21 30.32
N ASP A 70 -6.58 15.99 31.37
CA ASP A 70 -7.38 17.17 31.71
C ASP A 70 -7.08 18.26 30.67
N ASP A 71 -7.87 18.30 29.60
CA ASP A 71 -8.02 19.50 28.79
C ASP A 71 -9.22 20.27 29.36
N PHE A 72 -8.91 21.40 30.02
CA PHE A 72 -9.84 22.33 30.63
C PHE A 72 -10.92 22.76 29.61
N VAL A 73 -12.15 22.25 29.79
CA VAL A 73 -13.36 22.78 29.18
C VAL A 73 -14.09 23.53 30.31
N PRO A 74 -14.30 24.86 30.22
CA PRO A 74 -15.11 25.54 31.22
C PRO A 74 -16.52 24.93 31.20
N ASP A 75 -17.13 24.72 32.37
CA ASP A 75 -18.51 24.24 32.57
C ASP A 75 -19.54 25.17 31.89
N ALA A 76 -19.62 25.15 30.56
CA ALA A 76 -20.46 26.01 29.73
C ALA A 76 -21.93 25.54 29.70
N HIS A 77 -22.41 24.96 30.79
CA HIS A 77 -23.78 24.45 30.90
C HIS A 77 -24.61 25.22 31.91
N LEU A 78 -24.01 26.05 32.75
CA LEU A 78 -24.72 26.87 33.73
C LEU A 78 -24.84 28.33 33.26
N CYS A 79 -25.95 28.95 33.62
CA CYS A 79 -26.16 30.38 33.43
C CYS A 79 -25.55 31.14 34.61
N ASP A 80 -24.50 31.93 34.39
CA ASP A 80 -23.79 32.68 35.44
C ASP A 80 -24.72 33.47 36.39
N PRO A 81 -25.73 34.23 35.91
CA PRO A 81 -26.63 34.95 36.81
C PRO A 81 -27.69 34.08 37.51
N CYS A 82 -28.03 32.92 36.96
CA CYS A 82 -29.12 32.08 37.50
C CYS A 82 -28.65 30.78 38.15
N ASN A 83 -27.38 30.44 38.00
CA ASN A 83 -26.74 29.17 38.35
C ASN A 83 -27.59 27.94 37.98
N ARG A 84 -28.21 27.98 36.79
CA ARG A 84 -29.13 26.94 36.30
C ARG A 84 -28.70 26.46 34.93
N PRO A 85 -29.02 25.20 34.57
CA PRO A 85 -28.69 24.66 33.27
C PRO A 85 -29.35 25.48 32.15
N ARG A 86 -28.57 25.84 31.14
CA ARG A 86 -29.07 26.45 29.89
C ARG A 86 -29.70 25.36 29.02
N VAL A 87 -30.74 25.72 28.27
CA VAL A 87 -31.33 24.87 27.23
C VAL A 87 -30.48 25.00 25.98
N ILE A 88 -29.98 23.87 25.47
CA ILE A 88 -29.06 23.82 24.34
C ILE A 88 -29.84 23.52 23.06
N ASP A 89 -29.80 24.45 22.11
CA ASP A 89 -30.19 24.20 20.73
C ASP A 89 -28.93 23.88 19.91
N THR A 90 -28.78 22.59 19.59
CA THR A 90 -27.65 22.08 18.80
C THR A 90 -27.72 22.45 17.32
N ARG A 91 -28.91 22.81 16.79
CA ARG A 91 -29.06 23.23 15.38
C ARG A 91 -28.59 24.66 15.17
N GLN A 92 -28.86 25.51 16.15
CA GLN A 92 -28.47 26.92 16.13
C GLN A 92 -27.15 27.19 16.87
N ALA A 93 -26.59 26.15 17.50
CA ALA A 93 -25.36 26.22 18.30
C ALA A 93 -25.46 27.30 19.41
N THR A 94 -26.62 27.37 20.06
CA THR A 94 -26.96 28.35 21.09
C THR A 94 -27.39 27.67 22.39
N ALA A 95 -27.00 28.25 23.52
CA ALA A 95 -27.40 27.82 24.85
C ALA A 95 -28.11 28.98 25.56
N THR A 96 -29.41 28.83 25.83
CA THR A 96 -30.27 29.90 26.34
C THR A 96 -30.82 29.55 27.72
N CYS A 97 -30.77 30.49 28.66
CA CYS A 97 -31.38 30.33 29.98
C CYS A 97 -32.89 30.55 29.93
N SER A 98 -33.68 29.58 30.41
CA SER A 98 -35.14 29.64 30.43
C SER A 98 -35.73 30.66 31.40
N ARG A 99 -34.92 31.24 32.30
CA ARG A 99 -35.39 32.18 33.34
C ARG A 99 -35.06 33.64 33.03
N CYS A 100 -33.82 33.94 32.62
CA CYS A 100 -33.38 35.32 32.35
C CYS A 100 -33.25 35.63 30.86
N GLY A 101 -33.38 34.64 29.97
CA GLY A 101 -33.25 34.82 28.53
C GLY A 101 -31.80 34.97 28.03
N ASP A 102 -30.80 34.91 28.92
CA ASP A 102 -29.40 35.03 28.52
C ASP A 102 -28.98 33.89 27.59
N SER A 103 -28.39 34.23 26.44
CA SER A 103 -28.04 33.27 25.39
C SER A 103 -26.56 33.38 25.02
N GLN A 104 -25.90 32.23 24.90
CA GLN A 104 -24.50 32.13 24.49
C GLN A 104 -24.39 31.23 23.25
N THR A 105 -23.63 31.67 22.26
CA THR A 105 -23.29 30.86 21.09
C THR A 105 -22.04 30.03 21.38
N PHE A 106 -22.02 28.78 20.94
CA PHE A 106 -20.86 27.90 21.07
C PHE A 106 -20.52 27.26 19.72
N ASN A 107 -19.27 26.89 19.53
CA ASN A 107 -18.86 26.20 18.31
C ASN A 107 -19.13 24.70 18.47
N VAL A 108 -20.06 24.14 17.69
CA VAL A 108 -20.23 22.69 17.58
C VAL A 108 -19.12 22.15 16.69
N ILE A 109 -18.04 21.66 17.31
CA ILE A 109 -17.07 20.84 16.59
C ILE A 109 -17.66 19.44 16.49
N ASP A 110 -18.09 19.06 15.29
CA ASP A 110 -18.58 17.72 15.02
C ASP A 110 -17.48 16.68 15.31
N ARG A 111 -17.69 15.88 16.36
CA ARG A 111 -16.75 14.84 16.81
C ARG A 111 -16.84 13.57 15.96
N SER A 112 -17.83 13.45 15.07
CA SER A 112 -17.97 12.30 14.17
C SER A 112 -16.88 12.23 13.11
N PHE A 113 -16.13 13.31 12.89
CA PHE A 113 -14.94 13.31 12.01
C PHE A 113 -13.66 12.79 12.69
N ARG A 114 -13.71 12.39 13.97
CA ARG A 114 -12.54 11.88 14.71
C ARG A 114 -12.63 10.42 15.11
N GLU A 115 -13.65 9.69 14.67
CA GLU A 115 -13.72 8.23 14.84
C GLU A 115 -13.01 7.52 13.67
N GLY A 116 -11.77 7.96 13.47
CA GLY A 116 -10.96 7.67 12.30
C GLY A 116 -9.58 8.31 12.38
N THR A 117 -9.08 8.63 13.58
CA THR A 117 -7.65 8.75 13.80
C THR A 117 -7.01 7.37 13.66
N SER A 118 -7.02 6.86 12.43
CA SER A 118 -5.82 6.23 11.92
C SER A 118 -4.69 7.17 12.31
N LEU A 119 -3.65 6.61 12.93
CA LEU A 119 -2.38 7.27 13.11
C LEU A 119 -1.90 7.65 11.71
N HIS A 120 -2.39 8.76 11.17
CA HIS A 120 -2.03 9.29 9.87
C HIS A 120 -0.69 9.98 10.06
N THR A 121 0.29 9.20 10.50
CA THR A 121 1.68 9.61 10.52
C THR A 121 1.97 10.01 9.07
N PRO A 122 2.43 11.25 8.82
CA PRO A 122 2.75 11.71 7.46
C PRO A 122 3.71 10.75 6.74
N TYR A 123 4.50 10.01 7.53
CA TYR A 123 5.43 9.01 7.08
C TYR A 123 4.79 7.75 6.46
N LEU A 124 3.73 7.18 7.04
CA LEU A 124 3.02 6.03 6.45
C LEU A 124 2.35 6.43 5.13
N TYR A 125 1.72 7.61 5.11
CA TYR A 125 1.12 8.15 3.89
C TYR A 125 2.16 8.37 2.79
N LYS A 126 3.32 8.95 3.14
CA LYS A 126 4.45 9.12 2.21
C LYS A 126 4.97 7.79 1.66
N ARG A 127 5.03 6.74 2.49
CA ARG A 127 5.45 5.40 2.05
C ARG A 127 4.48 4.77 1.06
N SER A 128 3.18 4.88 1.32
CA SER A 128 2.13 4.35 0.44
C SER A 128 2.11 5.06 -0.91
N ASN A 129 2.34 6.38 -0.93
CA ASN A 129 2.45 7.13 -2.18
C ASN A 129 3.68 6.70 -2.97
N HIS A 130 4.84 6.61 -2.32
CA HIS A 130 6.06 6.16 -2.98
C HIS A 130 5.97 4.72 -3.50
N PHE A 131 5.20 3.85 -2.83
CA PHE A 131 4.88 2.51 -3.32
C PHE A 131 4.06 2.57 -4.61
N ARG A 132 2.98 3.36 -4.63
CA ARG A 132 2.17 3.56 -5.85
C ARG A 132 2.98 4.17 -7.00
N ASP A 133 3.89 5.11 -6.71
CA ASP A 133 4.77 5.68 -7.72
C ASP A 133 5.69 4.62 -8.36
N HIS A 134 6.14 3.62 -7.58
CA HIS A 134 6.89 2.49 -8.13
C HIS A 134 6.05 1.65 -9.11
N LEU A 135 4.78 1.41 -8.78
CA LEU A 135 3.87 0.67 -9.67
C LEU A 135 3.56 1.47 -10.96
N LYS A 136 3.34 2.78 -10.85
CA LYS A 136 3.15 3.66 -12.02
C LYS A 136 4.35 3.68 -12.95
N ARG A 137 5.56 3.78 -12.39
CA ARG A 137 6.83 3.73 -13.16
C ARG A 137 7.04 2.38 -13.83
N PHE A 138 6.68 1.30 -13.14
CA PHE A 138 6.76 -0.05 -13.69
C PHE A 138 5.86 -0.20 -14.93
N ALA A 139 4.62 0.28 -14.85
CA ALA A 139 3.66 0.23 -15.96
C ALA A 139 3.82 1.39 -16.96
N ALA A 140 4.87 2.23 -16.84
CA ALA A 140 5.06 3.46 -17.62
C ALA A 140 3.83 4.41 -17.70
N ARG A 141 3.00 4.39 -16.64
CA ARG A 141 1.78 5.23 -16.46
C ARG A 141 2.06 6.51 -15.68
N GLU A 142 3.32 6.93 -15.62
CA GLU A 142 3.67 8.21 -15.00
C GLU A 142 3.33 9.39 -15.93
N THR A 143 3.02 10.54 -15.35
CA THR A 143 2.62 11.74 -16.07
C THR A 143 3.80 12.62 -16.50
N THR A 144 5.03 12.14 -16.32
CA THR A 144 6.23 12.89 -16.66
C THR A 144 6.39 12.96 -18.18
N THR A 145 6.40 14.20 -18.70
CA THR A 145 6.76 14.48 -20.09
C THR A 145 8.27 14.43 -20.23
N ILE A 146 8.76 13.71 -21.24
CA ILE A 146 10.18 13.67 -21.61
C ILE A 146 10.34 14.60 -22.81
N GLU A 147 11.26 15.56 -22.72
CA GLU A 147 11.51 16.53 -23.80
C GLU A 147 12.06 15.84 -25.06
N ASP A 148 11.67 16.31 -26.24
CA ASP A 148 12.07 15.73 -27.51
C ASP A 148 13.59 15.82 -27.74
N ASP A 149 14.23 16.90 -27.28
CA ASP A 149 15.69 17.08 -27.35
C ASP A 149 16.43 15.97 -26.60
N VAL A 150 15.89 15.55 -25.45
CA VAL A 150 16.44 14.45 -24.65
C VAL A 150 16.27 13.13 -25.40
N LEU A 151 15.10 12.89 -26.01
CA LEU A 151 14.85 11.68 -26.79
C LEU A 151 15.78 11.60 -28.01
N GLU A 152 16.02 12.72 -28.70
CA GLU A 152 16.91 12.75 -29.85
C GLU A 152 18.39 12.58 -29.45
N ALA A 153 18.81 13.13 -28.31
CA ALA A 153 20.13 12.86 -27.76
C ALA A 153 20.33 11.35 -27.46
N ILE A 154 19.30 10.70 -26.90
CA ILE A 154 19.32 9.26 -26.63
C ILE A 154 19.36 8.45 -27.94
N ARG A 155 18.56 8.82 -28.95
CA ARG A 155 18.59 8.17 -30.28
C ARG A 155 19.96 8.29 -30.92
N THR A 156 20.57 9.47 -30.85
CA THR A 156 21.92 9.71 -31.39
C THR A 156 22.96 8.80 -30.72
N GLU A 157 22.90 8.65 -29.40
CA GLU A 157 23.79 7.73 -28.67
C GLU A 157 23.51 6.25 -28.94
N LEU A 158 22.27 5.87 -29.24
CA LEU A 158 21.92 4.51 -29.64
C LEU A 158 22.41 4.20 -31.06
N ARG A 159 22.31 5.14 -32.00
CA ARG A 159 22.85 4.99 -33.37
C ARG A 159 24.35 4.73 -33.37
N LYS A 160 25.10 5.33 -32.44
CA LYS A 160 26.54 5.05 -32.24
C LYS A 160 26.84 3.59 -31.85
N ARG A 161 25.85 2.86 -31.31
CA ARG A 161 25.93 1.44 -30.96
C ARG A 161 25.43 0.51 -32.07
N VAL A 162 25.36 0.98 -33.31
CA VAL A 162 24.92 0.22 -34.50
C VAL A 162 23.41 -0.06 -34.53
N TYR A 163 22.60 0.65 -33.73
CA TYR A 163 21.15 0.61 -33.91
C TYR A 163 20.74 1.49 -35.10
N ASP A 164 20.14 0.87 -36.11
CA ASP A 164 19.40 1.54 -37.17
C ASP A 164 17.93 1.82 -36.77
N ASP A 165 17.23 2.67 -37.53
CA ASP A 165 15.84 3.05 -37.22
C ASP A 165 14.89 1.84 -37.14
N ALA A 166 15.21 0.72 -37.81
CA ALA A 166 14.46 -0.53 -37.77
C ALA A 166 14.74 -1.38 -36.51
N SER A 167 15.95 -1.33 -35.96
CA SER A 167 16.38 -2.13 -34.80
C SER A 167 16.14 -1.45 -33.45
N PHE A 168 15.64 -0.22 -33.39
CA PHE A 168 15.27 0.42 -32.12
C PHE A 168 14.29 -0.43 -31.29
N LYS A 169 13.43 -1.22 -31.94
CA LYS A 169 12.54 -2.17 -31.27
C LYS A 169 13.29 -3.23 -30.42
N ASN A 170 14.55 -3.50 -30.71
CA ASN A 170 15.35 -4.49 -29.98
C ASN A 170 16.13 -3.90 -28.81
N VAL A 171 16.07 -2.58 -28.61
CA VAL A 171 16.73 -1.91 -27.48
C VAL A 171 16.10 -2.39 -26.19
N SER A 172 16.92 -2.82 -25.23
CA SER A 172 16.46 -3.21 -23.90
C SER A 172 16.38 -2.00 -22.95
N GLN A 173 15.58 -2.13 -21.88
CA GLN A 173 15.49 -1.09 -20.86
C GLN A 173 16.84 -0.82 -20.16
N ASP A 174 17.69 -1.84 -20.02
CA ASP A 174 19.02 -1.68 -19.42
C ASP A 174 19.92 -0.82 -20.30
N GLU A 175 19.84 -1.00 -21.62
CA GLU A 175 20.62 -0.20 -22.56
C GLU A 175 20.22 1.26 -22.55
N VAL A 176 18.92 1.55 -22.37
CA VAL A 176 18.44 2.92 -22.15
C VAL A 176 19.08 3.51 -20.89
N ARG A 177 19.16 2.77 -19.78
CA ARG A 177 19.83 3.24 -18.56
C ARG A 177 21.32 3.49 -18.78
N ASP A 178 22.00 2.66 -19.56
CA ASP A 178 23.41 2.84 -19.90
C ASP A 178 23.64 4.09 -20.77
N VAL A 179 22.75 4.37 -21.72
CA VAL A 179 22.80 5.59 -22.53
C VAL A 179 22.58 6.82 -21.65
N LEU A 180 21.55 6.81 -20.80
CA LEU A 180 21.30 7.90 -19.86
C LEU A 180 22.51 8.17 -18.95
N LYS A 181 23.23 7.11 -18.55
CA LYS A 181 24.47 7.23 -17.78
C LYS A 181 25.57 7.92 -18.57
N ARG A 182 25.76 7.58 -19.84
CA ARG A 182 26.76 8.24 -20.70
C ARG A 182 26.43 9.72 -20.94
N LEU A 183 25.17 10.04 -21.13
CA LEU A 183 24.69 11.41 -21.31
C LEU A 183 24.66 12.23 -20.00
N SER A 184 25.07 11.64 -18.87
CA SER A 184 24.98 12.26 -17.54
C SER A 184 23.55 12.67 -17.13
N LEU A 185 22.53 12.03 -17.70
CA LEU A 185 21.11 12.27 -17.44
C LEU A 185 20.59 11.39 -16.29
N SER A 186 21.27 11.46 -15.14
CA SER A 186 20.97 10.60 -13.98
C SER A 186 19.58 10.84 -13.38
N HIS A 187 19.05 12.07 -13.51
CA HIS A 187 17.71 12.44 -13.06
C HIS A 187 16.59 11.66 -13.78
N LEU A 188 16.86 11.12 -14.98
CA LEU A 188 15.90 10.36 -15.78
C LEU A 188 15.92 8.84 -15.54
N TYR A 189 16.79 8.34 -14.66
CA TYR A 189 16.89 6.89 -14.42
C TYR A 189 15.57 6.26 -13.94
N ASN A 190 14.78 7.02 -13.18
CA ASN A 190 13.47 6.59 -12.70
C ASN A 190 12.44 6.49 -13.83
N HIS A 191 12.68 7.19 -14.94
CA HIS A 191 11.82 7.27 -16.12
C HIS A 191 12.30 6.35 -17.26
N SER A 192 13.28 5.47 -16.98
CA SER A 192 13.86 4.59 -18.01
C SER A 192 12.84 3.69 -18.70
N THR A 193 11.81 3.18 -18.00
CA THR A 193 10.73 2.40 -18.64
C THR A 193 9.94 3.25 -19.62
N ARG A 194 9.57 4.48 -19.20
CA ARG A 194 8.81 5.42 -20.03
C ARG A 194 9.58 5.82 -21.28
N ILE A 195 10.86 6.17 -21.12
CA ILE A 195 11.77 6.50 -22.23
C ILE A 195 11.89 5.30 -23.17
N TRP A 196 12.08 4.09 -22.64
CA TRP A 196 12.14 2.87 -23.44
C TRP A 196 10.87 2.64 -24.27
N THR A 197 9.68 2.81 -23.67
CA THR A 197 8.40 2.72 -24.38
C THR A 197 8.28 3.79 -25.49
N LEU A 198 8.70 5.03 -25.22
CA LEU A 198 8.68 6.11 -26.22
C LEU A 198 9.65 5.88 -27.40
N LEU A 199 10.79 5.25 -27.15
CA LEU A 199 11.80 4.96 -28.17
C LEU A 199 11.46 3.75 -29.02
N THR A 200 10.97 2.67 -28.39
CA THR A 200 10.78 1.37 -29.04
C THR A 200 9.36 1.16 -29.56
N GLY A 201 8.38 1.90 -29.02
CA GLY A 201 6.96 1.67 -29.25
C GLY A 201 6.40 0.42 -28.56
N HIS A 202 7.22 -0.31 -27.77
CA HIS A 202 6.76 -1.48 -27.04
C HIS A 202 5.86 -1.09 -25.87
N GLN A 203 4.85 -1.92 -25.64
CA GLN A 203 4.01 -1.77 -24.46
C GLN A 203 4.82 -2.10 -23.20
N PRO A 204 4.68 -1.30 -22.14
CA PRO A 204 5.28 -1.62 -20.85
C PRO A 204 4.68 -2.91 -20.29
N PRO A 205 5.33 -3.54 -19.29
CA PRO A 205 4.75 -4.69 -18.61
C PRO A 205 3.34 -4.41 -18.12
N GLU A 206 2.40 -5.32 -18.40
CA GLU A 206 1.02 -5.17 -17.96
C GLU A 206 0.90 -5.34 -16.45
N LEU A 207 0.29 -4.36 -15.80
CA LEU A 207 -0.15 -4.42 -14.43
C LEU A 207 -1.66 -4.15 -14.43
N THR A 208 -2.47 -5.17 -14.18
CA THR A 208 -3.92 -5.01 -14.12
C THR A 208 -4.30 -4.22 -12.87
N GLU A 209 -5.44 -3.54 -12.90
CA GLU A 209 -5.94 -2.77 -11.76
C GLU A 209 -6.12 -3.66 -10.52
N THR A 210 -6.61 -4.90 -10.71
CA THR A 210 -6.73 -5.88 -9.63
C THR A 210 -5.37 -6.26 -9.04
N GLN A 211 -4.35 -6.48 -9.87
CA GLN A 211 -3.00 -6.78 -9.39
C GLN A 211 -2.41 -5.60 -8.62
N GLU A 212 -2.56 -4.38 -9.14
CA GLU A 212 -2.12 -3.15 -8.48
C GLU A 212 -2.78 -2.99 -7.11
N GLN A 213 -4.10 -3.15 -7.04
CA GLN A 213 -4.85 -3.03 -5.79
C GLN A 213 -4.45 -4.10 -4.77
N ASN A 214 -4.27 -5.36 -5.21
CA ASN A 214 -3.80 -6.43 -4.34
C ASN A 214 -2.40 -6.12 -3.76
N LEU A 215 -1.48 -5.63 -4.58
CA LEU A 215 -0.14 -5.23 -4.14
C LEU A 215 -0.19 -4.06 -3.12
N VAL A 216 -1.08 -3.09 -3.34
CA VAL A 216 -1.30 -1.96 -2.42
C VAL A 216 -1.85 -2.43 -1.07
N VAL A 217 -2.83 -3.35 -1.07
CA VAL A 217 -3.37 -3.94 0.17
C VAL A 217 -2.29 -4.70 0.92
N MET A 218 -1.52 -5.56 0.23
CA MET A 218 -0.40 -6.27 0.87
C MET A 218 0.63 -5.30 1.45
N PHE A 219 0.94 -4.21 0.74
CA PHE A 219 1.86 -3.19 1.25
C PHE A 219 1.36 -2.49 2.52
N ALA A 220 0.05 -2.30 2.66
CA ALA A 220 -0.54 -1.75 3.88
C ALA A 220 -0.40 -2.73 5.05
N MET A 221 -0.63 -4.03 4.81
CA MET A 221 -0.54 -5.07 5.85
C MET A 221 0.86 -5.20 6.44
N ILE A 222 1.91 -5.03 5.64
CA ILE A 222 3.29 -5.18 6.13
C ILE A 222 3.80 -4.00 6.95
N GLN A 223 3.11 -2.85 6.97
CA GLN A 223 3.64 -1.65 7.64
C GLN A 223 3.86 -1.85 9.14
N ALA A 224 2.86 -2.41 9.84
CA ALA A 224 2.93 -2.63 11.28
C ALA A 224 3.92 -3.76 11.65
N PRO A 225 3.90 -4.94 11.01
CA PRO A 225 4.91 -5.97 11.24
C PRO A 225 6.33 -5.52 10.93
N PHE A 226 6.52 -4.70 9.87
CA PHE A 226 7.83 -4.13 9.57
C PHE A 226 8.34 -3.24 10.72
N GLU A 227 7.49 -2.37 11.27
CA GLU A 227 7.87 -1.47 12.36
C GLU A 227 8.25 -2.24 13.63
N LYS A 228 7.61 -3.38 13.87
CA LYS A 228 7.89 -4.28 15.00
C LYS A 228 9.18 -5.08 14.83
N HIS A 229 9.48 -5.53 13.61
CA HIS A 229 10.60 -6.44 13.34
C HIS A 229 11.86 -5.79 12.76
N LYS A 230 11.81 -4.50 12.40
CA LYS A 230 13.00 -3.77 11.97
C LYS A 230 14.00 -3.63 13.13
N PRO A 231 15.32 -3.64 12.86
CA PRO A 231 16.31 -3.31 13.88
C PRO A 231 16.17 -1.89 14.41
N LYS A 232 16.55 -1.67 15.68
CA LYS A 232 16.35 -0.40 16.38
C LYS A 232 17.08 0.76 15.71
N GLU A 233 18.21 0.49 15.07
CA GLU A 233 19.04 1.48 14.38
C GLU A 233 18.47 1.85 12.98
N ARG A 234 17.48 1.10 12.48
CA ARG A 234 16.96 1.27 11.12
C ARG A 234 15.67 2.08 11.09
N SER A 235 15.71 3.23 10.43
CA SER A 235 14.52 4.02 10.10
C SER A 235 13.92 3.67 8.73
N ASN A 236 14.76 3.33 7.75
CA ASN A 236 14.36 3.14 6.35
C ASN A 236 13.61 1.81 6.11
N MET A 237 12.57 1.84 5.26
CA MET A 237 11.84 0.63 4.86
C MET A 237 12.70 -0.33 4.01
N LEU A 238 12.23 -1.56 3.84
CA LEU A 238 12.70 -2.46 2.78
C LEU A 238 12.61 -1.77 1.41
N SER A 239 13.46 -2.16 0.46
CA SER A 239 13.41 -1.63 -0.89
C SER A 239 12.04 -1.90 -1.51
N TYR A 240 11.46 -0.90 -2.17
CA TYR A 240 10.16 -1.02 -2.82
C TYR A 240 10.17 -2.11 -3.91
N SER A 241 11.23 -2.20 -4.72
CA SER A 241 11.40 -3.28 -5.70
C SER A 241 11.43 -4.65 -5.05
N TYR A 242 12.08 -4.78 -3.89
CA TYR A 242 12.10 -6.02 -3.12
C TYR A 242 10.69 -6.38 -2.62
N VAL A 243 10.00 -5.42 -1.99
CA VAL A 243 8.65 -5.64 -1.43
C VAL A 243 7.66 -6.00 -2.52
N ILE A 244 7.64 -5.28 -3.64
CA ILE A 244 6.74 -5.57 -4.77
C ILE A 244 7.03 -6.98 -5.31
N SER A 245 8.29 -7.34 -5.51
CA SER A 245 8.67 -8.69 -5.96
C SER A 245 8.20 -9.77 -4.99
N GLN A 246 8.37 -9.59 -3.68
CA GLN A 246 7.92 -10.59 -2.70
C GLN A 246 6.39 -10.70 -2.61
N CYS A 247 5.67 -9.57 -2.60
CA CYS A 247 4.20 -9.58 -2.64
C CYS A 247 3.69 -10.26 -3.92
N ALA A 248 4.29 -9.94 -5.08
CA ALA A 248 3.95 -10.57 -6.35
C ALA A 248 4.17 -12.09 -6.32
N LYS A 249 5.27 -12.59 -5.72
CA LYS A 249 5.49 -14.03 -5.53
C LYS A 249 4.40 -14.68 -4.66
N LEU A 250 4.01 -14.03 -3.57
CA LEU A 250 2.95 -14.54 -2.68
C LEU A 250 1.58 -14.61 -3.35
N LEU A 251 1.30 -13.69 -4.27
CA LEU A 251 0.06 -13.65 -5.06
C LEU A 251 0.10 -14.53 -6.32
N GLY A 252 1.22 -15.19 -6.62
CA GLY A 252 1.39 -15.99 -7.85
C GLY A 252 1.65 -15.16 -9.12
N TYR A 253 1.94 -13.86 -9.00
CA TYR A 253 2.24 -12.97 -10.12
C TYR A 253 3.72 -13.09 -10.55
N HIS A 254 4.10 -14.26 -11.06
CA HIS A 254 5.50 -14.58 -11.37
C HIS A 254 6.15 -13.65 -12.40
N ASP A 255 5.40 -13.17 -13.40
CA ASP A 255 5.93 -12.25 -14.42
C ASP A 255 6.28 -10.89 -13.83
N ILE A 256 5.39 -10.35 -12.99
CA ILE A 256 5.64 -9.11 -12.25
C ILE A 256 6.86 -9.32 -11.33
N ALA A 257 6.90 -10.42 -10.57
CA ALA A 257 7.98 -10.70 -9.65
C ALA A 257 9.36 -10.77 -10.33
N ARG A 258 9.44 -11.31 -11.56
CA ARG A 258 10.67 -11.41 -12.37
C ARG A 258 11.12 -10.08 -12.95
N ALA A 259 10.19 -9.19 -13.26
CA ALA A 259 10.51 -7.90 -13.86
C ALA A 259 11.16 -6.91 -12.86
N PHE A 260 10.93 -7.08 -11.55
CA PHE A 260 11.59 -6.27 -10.53
C PHE A 260 12.98 -6.80 -10.16
N LYS A 261 14.02 -6.05 -10.54
CA LYS A 261 15.40 -6.35 -10.17
C LYS A 261 15.66 -6.08 -8.68
N LEU A 262 16.28 -7.05 -8.01
CA LEU A 262 16.72 -6.91 -6.63
C LEU A 262 17.97 -6.03 -6.50
N LEU A 263 18.32 -5.66 -5.27
CA LEU A 263 19.54 -4.92 -4.98
C LEU A 263 20.78 -5.73 -5.40
N LYS A 264 21.79 -5.04 -5.95
CA LYS A 264 23.07 -5.66 -6.35
C LYS A 264 23.85 -6.28 -5.20
N SER A 265 23.73 -5.72 -3.99
CA SER A 265 24.43 -6.22 -2.80
C SER A 265 23.69 -7.42 -2.21
N LYS A 266 24.32 -8.60 -2.29
CA LYS A 266 23.78 -9.86 -1.72
C LYS A 266 23.51 -9.75 -0.22
N GLU A 267 24.41 -9.12 0.52
CA GLU A 267 24.26 -8.90 1.97
C GLU A 267 22.98 -8.10 2.29
N LYS A 268 22.73 -7.02 1.53
CA LYS A 268 21.50 -6.23 1.69
C LYS A 268 20.25 -7.02 1.32
N VAL A 269 20.33 -7.94 0.36
CA VAL A 269 19.22 -8.83 0.02
C VAL A 269 18.96 -9.83 1.14
N VAL A 270 19.99 -10.51 1.64
CA VAL A 270 19.89 -11.46 2.77
C VAL A 270 19.32 -10.79 4.03
N TYR A 271 19.75 -9.56 4.31
CA TYR A 271 19.23 -8.80 5.44
C TYR A 271 17.73 -8.44 5.27
N GLN A 272 17.30 -8.09 4.06
CA GLN A 272 15.88 -7.87 3.78
C GLN A 272 15.08 -9.16 3.93
N ASP A 273 15.60 -10.30 3.45
CA ASP A 273 15.00 -11.63 3.63
C ASP A 273 14.81 -11.98 5.11
N ALA A 274 15.79 -11.67 5.96
CA ALA A 274 15.67 -11.92 7.40
C ALA A 274 14.53 -11.15 8.06
N ILE A 275 14.26 -9.92 7.62
CA ILE A 275 13.14 -9.10 8.12
C ILE A 275 11.82 -9.58 7.49
N TRP A 276 11.82 -9.83 6.18
CA TRP A 276 10.65 -10.30 5.44
C TRP A 276 10.13 -11.63 5.98
N ARG A 277 11.03 -12.55 6.35
CA ARG A 277 10.67 -13.82 6.97
C ARG A 277 9.86 -13.62 8.26
N LYS A 278 10.28 -12.70 9.13
CA LYS A 278 9.55 -12.38 10.38
C LYS A 278 8.18 -11.76 10.09
N ILE A 279 8.11 -10.88 9.09
CA ILE A 279 6.84 -10.29 8.62
C ILE A 279 5.90 -11.40 8.13
N CYS A 280 6.40 -12.35 7.33
CA CYS A 280 5.61 -13.49 6.85
C CYS A 280 5.14 -14.38 8.00
N GLU A 281 6.01 -14.67 8.98
CA GLU A 281 5.67 -15.45 10.17
C GLU A 281 4.54 -14.79 10.97
N GLU A 282 4.59 -13.46 11.19
CA GLU A 282 3.55 -12.72 11.91
C GLU A 282 2.22 -12.68 11.16
N LEU A 283 2.26 -12.50 9.83
CA LEU A 283 1.06 -12.43 9.00
C LEU A 283 0.51 -13.82 8.60
N GLY A 284 1.20 -14.90 8.96
CA GLY A 284 0.85 -16.27 8.58
C GLY A 284 1.03 -16.56 7.08
N TRP A 285 1.91 -15.81 6.40
CA TRP A 285 2.21 -15.99 4.98
C TRP A 285 3.30 -17.04 4.76
N ARG A 286 3.21 -17.80 3.67
CA ARG A 286 4.27 -18.75 3.28
C ARG A 286 5.50 -17.98 2.81
N TYR A 287 6.58 -18.01 3.58
CA TYR A 287 7.83 -17.37 3.18
C TYR A 287 8.41 -18.01 1.90
N ALA A 288 8.67 -17.16 0.90
CA ALA A 288 9.45 -17.49 -0.28
C ALA A 288 10.77 -16.72 -0.25
N ARG A 289 11.88 -17.39 -0.56
CA ARG A 289 13.20 -16.72 -0.59
C ARG A 289 13.28 -15.75 -1.78
N SER A 290 13.97 -14.63 -1.60
CA SER A 290 14.09 -13.64 -2.67
C SER A 290 14.95 -14.11 -3.85
N MET A 291 16.03 -14.86 -3.58
CA MET A 291 16.87 -15.52 -4.58
C MET A 291 16.75 -17.05 -4.49
N PRO A 292 16.88 -17.78 -5.61
CA PRO A 292 17.12 -19.22 -5.62
C PRO A 292 18.37 -19.58 -4.81
#